data_AF-A0A0P0VX21-F1
#
_entry.id   AF-A0A0P0VX21-F1
#
_cell.length_a   1.000
_cell.length_b   1.000
_cell.length_c   1.000
_cell.angle_alpha   90.00
_cell.angle_beta   90.00
_cell.angle_gamma   90.00
#
_symmetry.space_group_name_H-M   'P 1'
#
loop_
_entity.id
_entity.type
_entity.pdbx_description
1 polymer ?
#
loop_
_entity_poly.entity_id
_entity_poly.type
_entity_poly.pdbx_seq_one_letter_code
_entity_poly.pdbx_strand_id
1 'polypeptide(L)'
;MEGAVASNVELDSAVFQVSSAQNRYEAIACSKGNTELIASGPFDQLVLHLEDARKFQSCSTAGTFKLSLSGNAKGSSWFTKSTIARFLNTINSPDASKSANGILHEISQLEETRKFHQSLYSKEVSLVPLA
;
A
#
# COMPACT_ATOMS: atom_id res chain seq x y z
N MET A 1 -29.94 1.36 -2.56
CA MET A 1 -30.39 -0.03 -2.76
C MET A 1 -29.11 -0.85 -2.81
N GLU A 2 -28.76 -1.50 -1.71
CA GLU A 2 -27.49 -2.23 -1.56
C GLU A 2 -27.67 -3.64 -2.13
N GLY A 3 -27.52 -3.75 -3.45
CA GLY A 3 -27.54 -5.04 -4.15
C GLY A 3 -26.13 -5.63 -4.17
N ALA A 4 -25.99 -6.88 -3.74
CA ALA A 4 -24.71 -7.59 -3.80
C ALA A 4 -24.23 -7.71 -5.27
N VAL A 5 -22.98 -7.39 -5.55
CA VAL A 5 -22.37 -7.52 -6.87
C VAL A 5 -21.77 -8.93 -6.98
N ALA A 6 -22.16 -9.71 -7.98
CA ALA A 6 -21.59 -11.05 -8.15
C ALA A 6 -20.08 -11.00 -8.46
N SER A 7 -19.30 -11.95 -7.94
CA SER A 7 -17.83 -11.90 -7.94
C SER A 7 -17.18 -11.79 -9.32
N ASN A 8 -17.77 -12.45 -10.31
CA ASN A 8 -17.20 -12.58 -11.66
C ASN A 8 -17.98 -11.76 -12.69
N VAL A 9 -18.85 -10.87 -12.23
CA VAL A 9 -19.55 -9.94 -13.11
C VAL A 9 -18.64 -8.76 -13.40
N GLU A 10 -18.66 -8.33 -14.66
CA GLU A 10 -17.95 -7.13 -15.12
C GLU A 10 -18.46 -5.88 -14.39
N LEU A 11 -17.51 -5.07 -13.92
CA LEU A 11 -17.81 -3.82 -13.26
C LEU A 11 -17.94 -2.69 -14.30
N ASP A 12 -18.88 -1.80 -14.05
CA ASP A 12 -18.90 -0.51 -14.76
C ASP A 12 -17.75 0.38 -14.27
N SER A 13 -17.41 0.26 -12.98
CA SER A 13 -16.32 0.98 -12.33
C SER A 13 -16.00 0.46 -10.94
N ALA A 14 -14.87 0.91 -10.40
CA ALA A 14 -14.56 0.87 -8.98
C ALA A 14 -14.35 2.31 -8.46
N VAL A 15 -15.04 2.69 -7.39
CA VAL A 15 -14.92 4.00 -6.75
C VAL A 15 -14.08 3.85 -5.50
N PHE A 16 -13.10 4.73 -5.33
CA PHE A 16 -12.24 4.78 -4.16
C PHE A 16 -12.58 6.04 -3.37
N GLN A 17 -13.00 5.87 -2.12
CA GLN A 17 -13.19 6.96 -1.17
C GLN A 17 -11.95 7.08 -0.30
N VAL A 18 -11.36 8.27 -0.21
CA VAL A 18 -10.09 8.52 0.46
C VAL A 18 -10.29 9.45 1.65
N SER A 19 -9.79 9.00 2.81
CA SER A 19 -9.69 9.77 4.04
C SER A 19 -8.22 10.09 4.34
N SER A 20 -7.74 11.28 3.95
CA SER A 20 -6.35 11.68 4.22
C SER A 20 -6.04 11.76 5.70
N ALA A 21 -6.99 12.17 6.55
CA ALA A 21 -6.78 12.25 7.99
C ALA A 21 -6.39 10.89 8.59
N GLN A 22 -6.87 9.79 8.01
CA GLN A 22 -6.59 8.43 8.45
C GLN A 22 -5.57 7.70 7.58
N ASN A 23 -5.13 8.30 6.46
CA ASN A 23 -4.36 7.63 5.42
C ASN A 23 -5.02 6.30 4.97
N ARG A 24 -6.34 6.33 4.76
CA ARG A 24 -7.13 5.14 4.39
C ARG A 24 -7.97 5.37 3.15
N TYR A 25 -8.27 4.28 2.46
CA TYR A 25 -9.29 4.24 1.41
C TYR A 25 -10.33 3.15 1.66
N GLU A 26 -11.50 3.34 1.07
CA GLU A 26 -12.55 2.33 0.87
C GLU A 26 -12.79 2.16 -0.64
N ALA A 27 -12.81 0.92 -1.11
CA ALA A 27 -13.04 0.59 -2.51
C ALA A 27 -14.43 -0.03 -2.70
N ILE A 28 -15.21 0.55 -3.60
CA ILE A 28 -16.59 0.19 -3.88
C ILE A 28 -16.68 -0.28 -5.33
N ALA A 29 -17.10 -1.52 -5.54
CA ALA A 29 -17.38 -2.06 -6.85
C ALA A 29 -18.77 -1.60 -7.32
N CYS A 30 -18.88 -1.17 -8.58
CA CYS A 30 -20.12 -0.70 -9.18
C CYS A 30 -20.45 -1.54 -10.43
N SER A 31 -21.65 -2.14 -10.48
CA SER A 31 -22.12 -2.89 -11.66
C SER A 31 -23.65 -2.82 -11.79
N LYS A 32 -24.15 -2.38 -12.94
CA LYS A 32 -25.57 -2.31 -13.31
C LYS A 32 -26.44 -1.62 -12.25
N GLY A 33 -25.93 -0.53 -11.68
CA GLY A 33 -26.61 0.25 -10.63
C GLY A 33 -26.50 -0.34 -9.21
N ASN A 34 -25.87 -1.51 -9.06
CA ASN A 34 -25.53 -2.08 -7.76
C ASN A 34 -24.13 -1.63 -7.34
N THR A 35 -23.96 -1.45 -6.03
CA THR A 35 -22.68 -1.07 -5.43
C THR A 35 -22.38 -1.94 -4.22
N GLU A 36 -21.12 -2.33 -4.05
CA GLU A 36 -20.68 -3.15 -2.92
C GLU A 36 -19.30 -2.69 -2.44
N LEU A 37 -19.12 -2.51 -1.13
CA LEU A 37 -17.81 -2.29 -0.53
C LEU A 37 -16.99 -3.59 -0.62
N ILE A 38 -15.83 -3.55 -1.27
CA ILE A 38 -15.04 -4.76 -1.58
C ILE A 38 -13.70 -4.83 -0.85
N ALA A 39 -13.16 -3.69 -0.41
CA ALA A 39 -11.94 -3.64 0.37
C ALA A 39 -11.78 -2.28 1.04
N SER A 40 -10.95 -2.23 2.08
CA SER A 40 -10.37 -1.00 2.61
C SER A 40 -8.90 -1.23 2.91
N GLY A 41 -8.09 -0.17 2.87
CA GLY A 41 -6.65 -0.31 3.09
C GLY A 41 -5.92 1.01 3.27
N PRO A 42 -4.61 0.97 3.52
CA PRO A 42 -3.75 2.14 3.57
C PRO A 42 -3.70 2.84 2.21
N PHE A 43 -3.91 4.16 2.19
CA PHE A 43 -3.92 4.92 0.93
C PHE A 43 -2.52 5.09 0.33
N ASP A 44 -1.49 5.19 1.17
CA ASP A 44 -0.09 5.23 0.75
C ASP A 44 0.32 4.00 -0.11
N GLN A 45 -0.10 2.79 0.25
CA GLN A 45 0.14 1.58 -0.54
C GLN A 45 -0.56 1.66 -1.90
N LEU A 46 -1.80 2.16 -1.92
CA LEU A 46 -2.56 2.31 -3.17
C LEU A 46 -1.87 3.28 -4.13
N VAL A 47 -1.32 4.39 -3.63
CA VAL A 47 -0.59 5.37 -4.42
C VAL A 47 0.66 4.79 -5.08
N LEU A 48 1.33 3.81 -4.46
CA LEU A 48 2.51 3.17 -5.04
C LEU A 48 2.16 2.37 -6.31
N HIS A 49 0.99 1.75 -6.33
CA HIS A 49 0.60 0.77 -7.35
C HIS A 49 -0.48 1.24 -8.35
N LEU A 50 -1.14 2.38 -8.10
CA LEU A 50 -2.20 2.89 -8.96
C LEU A 50 -1.96 4.37 -9.35
N GLU A 51 -1.82 4.61 -10.66
CA GLU A 51 -1.54 5.96 -11.18
C GLU A 51 -2.65 6.96 -10.87
N ASP A 52 -3.92 6.54 -10.95
CA ASP A 52 -5.07 7.40 -10.63
C ASP A 52 -5.08 7.81 -9.15
N ALA A 53 -4.65 6.93 -8.24
CA ALA A 53 -4.49 7.26 -6.83
C ALA A 53 -3.37 8.29 -6.62
N ARG A 54 -2.25 8.15 -7.33
CA ARG A 54 -1.13 9.11 -7.30
C ARG A 54 -1.55 10.49 -7.83
N LYS A 55 -2.26 10.53 -8.96
CA LYS A 55 -2.85 11.76 -9.51
C LYS A 55 -3.81 12.39 -8.52
N PHE A 56 -4.70 11.61 -7.92
CA PHE A 56 -5.63 12.09 -6.90
C PHE A 56 -4.89 12.70 -5.71
N GLN A 57 -3.87 12.04 -5.17
CA GLN A 57 -3.04 12.57 -4.07
C GLN A 57 -2.40 13.92 -4.40
N SER A 58 -1.98 14.13 -5.67
CA SER A 58 -1.36 15.39 -6.09
C SER A 58 -2.37 16.55 -6.23
N CYS A 59 -3.64 16.25 -6.44
CA CYS A 59 -4.69 17.25 -6.69
C CYS A 59 -5.62 17.48 -5.50
N SER A 60 -5.77 16.49 -4.61
CA SER A 60 -6.71 16.53 -3.49
C SER A 60 -6.17 15.79 -2.27
N THR A 61 -6.59 16.25 -1.09
CA THR A 61 -6.33 15.57 0.17
C THR A 61 -7.45 14.59 0.53
N ALA A 62 -8.71 14.84 0.15
CA ALA A 62 -9.83 13.96 0.49
C ALA A 62 -10.87 13.91 -0.63
N GLY A 63 -11.76 12.92 -0.59
CA GLY A 63 -12.83 12.76 -1.57
C GLY A 63 -12.76 11.42 -2.29
N THR A 64 -13.24 11.39 -3.53
CA THR A 64 -13.38 10.14 -4.28
C THR A 64 -12.75 10.23 -5.66
N PHE A 65 -12.14 9.14 -6.12
CA PHE A 65 -11.78 8.96 -7.52
C PHE A 65 -12.34 7.65 -8.08
N LYS A 66 -12.46 7.57 -9.40
CA LYS A 66 -13.14 6.47 -10.09
C LYS A 66 -12.19 5.79 -11.05
N LEU A 67 -12.09 4.47 -10.95
CA LEU A 67 -11.42 3.60 -11.90
C LEU A 67 -12.48 3.00 -12.84
N SER A 68 -12.31 3.20 -14.14
CA SER A 68 -13.17 2.62 -15.18
C SER A 68 -12.36 2.32 -16.43
N LEU A 69 -12.71 1.25 -17.14
CA LEU A 69 -12.07 0.91 -18.40
C LEU A 69 -12.40 1.97 -19.48
N SER A 70 -11.38 2.41 -20.20
CA SER A 70 -11.50 3.36 -21.30
C SER A 70 -10.85 2.79 -22.58
N GLY A 71 -11.20 3.37 -23.73
CA GLY A 71 -10.61 3.01 -25.02
C GLY A 71 -10.80 1.53 -25.38
N ASN A 72 -9.71 0.90 -25.82
CA ASN A 72 -9.65 -0.51 -26.25
C ASN A 72 -9.89 -1.51 -25.12
N ALA A 73 -9.76 -1.09 -23.86
CA ALA A 73 -9.99 -1.95 -22.71
C ALA A 73 -11.48 -2.06 -22.37
N LYS A 74 -12.35 -1.19 -22.90
CA LYS A 74 -13.79 -1.21 -22.64
C LYS A 74 -14.41 -2.51 -23.14
N GLY A 75 -15.15 -3.21 -22.28
CA GLY A 75 -15.70 -4.54 -22.56
C GLY A 75 -14.74 -5.70 -22.31
N SER A 76 -13.62 -5.46 -21.63
CA SER A 76 -12.74 -6.54 -21.19
C SER A 76 -13.33 -7.29 -20.00
N SER A 77 -13.39 -8.62 -20.10
CA SER A 77 -13.97 -9.49 -19.07
C SER A 77 -13.13 -9.64 -17.80
N TRP A 78 -11.91 -9.10 -17.77
CA TRP A 78 -11.04 -9.17 -16.58
C TRP A 78 -11.43 -8.17 -15.49
N PHE A 79 -12.12 -7.08 -15.82
CA PHE A 79 -12.45 -6.00 -14.88
C PHE A 79 -13.69 -6.36 -14.04
N THR A 80 -13.50 -7.30 -13.12
CA THR A 80 -14.55 -7.86 -12.25
C THR A 80 -14.31 -7.52 -10.78
N LYS A 81 -15.34 -7.71 -9.95
CA LYS A 81 -15.23 -7.59 -8.49
C LYS A 81 -14.07 -8.41 -7.92
N SER A 82 -13.96 -9.67 -8.33
CA SER A 82 -12.92 -10.59 -7.86
C SER A 82 -11.51 -10.13 -8.23
N THR A 83 -11.33 -9.58 -9.43
CA THR A 83 -10.03 -9.08 -9.88
C THR A 83 -9.60 -7.87 -9.07
N ILE A 84 -10.49 -6.90 -8.87
CA ILE A 84 -10.18 -5.71 -8.06
C ILE A 84 -9.92 -6.12 -6.61
N ALA A 85 -10.77 -6.96 -6.01
CA ALA A 85 -10.57 -7.43 -4.64
C ALA A 85 -9.22 -8.16 -4.46
N ARG A 86 -8.81 -9.01 -5.41
CA ARG A 86 -7.50 -9.67 -5.38
C ARG A 86 -6.35 -8.68 -5.47
N PHE A 87 -6.41 -7.73 -6.41
CA PHE A 87 -5.41 -6.68 -6.53
C PHE A 87 -5.25 -5.90 -5.22
N LEU A 88 -6.37 -5.46 -4.64
CA LEU A 88 -6.37 -4.71 -3.39
C LEU A 88 -5.85 -5.53 -2.22
N ASN A 89 -6.19 -6.83 -2.15
CA ASN A 89 -5.63 -7.73 -1.14
C ASN A 89 -4.11 -7.86 -1.26
N THR A 90 -3.58 -7.95 -2.49
CA THR A 90 -2.13 -8.05 -2.74
C THR A 90 -1.40 -6.79 -2.27
N ILE A 91 -1.87 -5.59 -2.62
CA ILE A 91 -1.20 -4.34 -2.24
C ILE A 91 -1.41 -3.96 -0.77
N ASN A 92 -2.51 -4.40 -0.16
CA ASN A 92 -2.77 -4.19 1.27
C ASN A 92 -2.03 -5.20 2.14
N SER A 93 -1.51 -6.31 1.57
CA SER A 93 -0.76 -7.29 2.34
C SER A 93 0.55 -6.66 2.84
N PRO A 94 0.81 -6.68 4.17
CA PRO A 94 1.93 -5.98 4.77
C PRO A 94 3.31 -6.62 4.52
N ASP A 95 3.43 -7.60 3.62
CA ASP A 95 4.66 -8.37 3.41
C ASP A 95 5.84 -7.50 2.96
N ALA A 96 5.60 -6.39 2.26
CA ALA A 96 6.65 -5.44 1.88
C ALA A 96 7.04 -4.46 3.00
N SER A 97 6.11 -4.08 3.88
CA SER A 97 6.35 -3.10 4.95
C SER A 97 6.96 -3.73 6.21
N LYS A 98 6.55 -4.96 6.57
CA LYS A 98 7.10 -5.67 7.73
C LYS A 98 8.58 -6.04 7.55
N SER A 99 8.97 -6.41 6.33
CA SER A 99 10.38 -6.73 6.02
C SER A 99 11.28 -5.49 6.08
N ALA A 100 10.83 -4.35 5.57
CA ALA A 100 11.63 -3.12 5.57
C ALA A 100 11.97 -2.65 7.00
N ASN A 101 11.01 -2.66 7.92
CA ASN A 101 11.28 -2.24 9.31
C ASN A 101 12.17 -3.25 10.07
N GLY A 102 12.02 -4.54 9.77
CA GLY A 102 12.93 -5.58 10.27
C GLY A 102 14.38 -5.36 9.79
N ILE A 103 14.55 -5.11 8.49
CA ILE A 103 15.86 -4.83 7.88
C ILE A 103 16.49 -3.57 8.47
N LEU A 104 15.74 -2.48 8.64
CA LEU A 104 16.24 -1.24 9.26
C LEU A 104 16.69 -1.47 10.70
N HIS A 105 15.95 -2.27 11.46
CA HIS A 105 16.31 -2.63 12.83
C HIS A 105 17.57 -3.50 12.89
N GLU A 106 17.71 -4.49 11.99
CA GLU A 106 18.94 -5.29 11.86
C GLU A 106 20.15 -4.42 11.50
N ILE A 107 20.01 -3.46 10.57
CA ILE A 107 21.06 -2.51 10.23
C ILE A 107 21.46 -1.68 11.46
N SER A 108 20.49 -1.18 12.23
CA SER A 108 20.75 -0.41 13.47
C SER A 108 21.55 -1.23 14.48
N GLN A 109 21.18 -2.50 14.70
CA GLN A 109 21.91 -3.39 15.61
C GLN A 109 23.35 -3.66 15.17
N LEU A 110 23.58 -3.84 13.86
CA LEU A 110 24.92 -4.03 13.32
C LEU A 110 25.79 -2.77 13.50
N GLU A 111 25.22 -1.58 13.30
CA GLU A 111 25.94 -0.33 13.52
C GLU A 111 26.29 -0.10 15.00
N GLU A 112 25.37 -0.40 15.92
CA GLU A 112 25.62 -0.32 17.36
C GLU A 112 26.71 -1.29 17.79
N THR A 113 26.65 -2.54 17.32
CA THR A 113 27.67 -3.57 17.57
C THR A 113 29.04 -3.10 17.06
N ARG A 114 29.10 -2.55 15.85
CA ARG A 114 30.33 -1.99 15.27
C ARG A 114 30.89 -0.86 16.14
N LYS A 115 30.05 0.09 16.56
CA LYS A 115 30.46 1.23 17.42
C LYS A 115 30.98 0.73 18.77
N PHE A 116 30.32 -0.26 19.36
CA PHE A 116 30.74 -0.88 20.60
C PHE A 116 32.12 -1.54 20.46
N HIS A 117 32.33 -2.37 19.43
CA HIS A 117 33.63 -2.98 19.15
C HIS A 117 34.74 -1.96 18.89
N GLN A 118 34.46 -0.88 18.16
CA GLN A 118 35.42 0.22 17.97
C GLN A 118 35.80 0.89 19.29
N SER A 119 34.83 1.09 20.19
CA SER A 119 35.07 1.68 21.51
C SER A 119 35.97 0.81 22.40
N LEU A 120 35.91 -0.52 22.25
CA LEU A 120 36.79 -1.44 22.98
C LEU A 120 38.25 -1.28 22.53
N TYR A 121 38.51 -1.23 21.22
CA TYR A 121 39.87 -1.02 20.69
C TYR A 121 40.44 0.36 21.04
N SER A 122 39.61 1.41 21.04
CA SER A 122 40.04 2.73 21.52
C SER A 122 40.41 2.75 23.01
N LYS A 123 39.87 1.80 23.80
CA LYS A 123 40.16 1.67 25.24
C LYS A 123 41.43 0.85 25.50
N GLU A 124 41.68 -0.21 24.74
CA GLU A 124 42.89 -1.05 24.90
C GLU A 124 44.19 -0.34 24.48
N VAL A 125 44.16 0.53 23.48
CA VAL A 125 45.35 1.33 23.08
C VAL A 125 45.81 2.29 24.19
N SER A 126 44.92 2.65 25.13
CA SER A 126 45.27 3.51 26.27
C SER A 126 45.85 2.75 27.48
N LEU A 127 45.88 1.42 27.44
CA LEU A 127 46.26 0.55 28.57
C LEU A 127 47.63 -0.11 28.42
N VAL A 128 48.42 0.20 27.38
CA VAL A 128 49.81 -0.28 27.25
C VAL A 128 50.76 0.78 27.79
N PRO A 129 51.36 0.63 28.98
CA PRO A 129 52.43 1.52 29.42
C PRO A 129 53.69 1.20 28.62
N LEU A 130 54.33 2.23 28.08
CA LEU A 130 55.69 2.14 27.56
C LEU A 130 56.62 1.78 28.73
N ALA A 131 57.15 0.56 28.73
CA ALA A 131 58.21 0.10 29.62
C ALA A 131 59.57 0.18 28.90
#